data_AF-A0A962VW94-F1
#
_entry.id   AF-A0A962VW94-F1
#
_cell.length_a   1.000
_cell.length_b   1.000
_cell.length_c   1.000
_cell.angle_alpha   90.00
_cell.angle_beta   90.00
_cell.angle_gamma   90.00
#
_symmetry.space_group_name_H-M   'P 1'
#
loop_
_entity.id
_entity.type
_entity.pdbx_description
1 polymer ?
#
loop_
_entity_poly.entity_id
_entity_poly.type
_entity_poly.pdbx_seq_one_letter_code
_entity_poly.pdbx_strand_id
1 'polypeptide(L)'
;RLTALEGVQRAEILGARTFAMRIWLKPDRMAALNISPAQVRQALAANNYLAAIGQTKGALVQVNLTADTDLRSVAEFENLVIREQDGALVRLKDIASVVLGAEDYDTEVRFSGQTAVFMGIFPLPNANAIDVIQRVRAEMALIEKDLPVGLAARIAYDATDYINNAIQEVIKTLTETLLIVVVIIFLFLGSLRSVIVPVIAIPISLIGGIFLMQVFGFTVNLLTLLAIVLSVGLVVDDAIVVVENVERHLREGQRPFDAAILSARELVGPIIAMTLTLIAVYTPIGLQGGLTGSLFREFAFTLAGAVTISGIVALTLSPMMASKLLNAEDEQHWLPAHVNAAFDRLRIFYGRLLNGALTARPAVYLVWAALFALVPPMWMFSAQELAPGEDQGVIFGIVNASANATLDQTSQFASAANDVFMGVPETDFTFQITFPTSGFGGMVTKPWSERERTVFQILPEVQQKLGQIPGIEMFPVTPPALPGGGQFPVEFVIASTADAEDILDIAKQVQLKAMQSGMFAFPPIIDVKIDQPQAEIVIDRDKVADLGLN
;
A
#
# COMPACT_ATOMS: atom_id res chain seq x y z
N ARG A 1 -14.82 -2.55 -20.05
CA ARG A 1 -15.79 -2.47 -18.92
C ARG A 1 -15.09 -1.91 -17.69
N LEU A 2 -14.16 -2.65 -17.08
CA LEU A 2 -13.46 -2.20 -15.85
C LEU A 2 -12.69 -0.87 -16.00
N THR A 3 -12.01 -0.63 -17.13
CA THR A 3 -11.34 0.66 -17.43
C THR A 3 -12.30 1.85 -17.54
N ALA A 4 -13.59 1.61 -17.79
CA ALA A 4 -14.59 2.68 -17.93
C ALA A 4 -15.22 3.09 -16.59
N LEU A 5 -14.88 2.38 -15.50
CA LEU A 5 -15.35 2.73 -14.17
C LEU A 5 -14.66 4.02 -13.70
N GLU A 6 -15.45 4.96 -13.17
CA GLU A 6 -14.89 6.20 -12.62
C GLU A 6 -13.96 5.88 -11.44
N GLY A 7 -12.77 6.49 -11.47
CA GLY A 7 -11.71 6.30 -10.49
C GLY A 7 -10.68 5.23 -10.87
N VAL A 8 -10.92 4.42 -11.91
CA VAL A 8 -9.93 3.48 -12.46
C VAL A 8 -9.05 4.20 -13.48
N GLN A 9 -7.73 4.20 -13.26
CA GLN A 9 -6.76 4.74 -14.22
C GLN A 9 -6.53 3.77 -15.38
N ARG A 10 -6.27 2.50 -15.05
CA ARG A 10 -6.06 1.44 -16.03
C ARG A 10 -6.44 0.09 -15.44
N ALA A 11 -6.95 -0.77 -16.30
CA ALA A 11 -7.11 -2.20 -16.06
C ALA A 11 -6.18 -2.94 -17.02
N GLU A 12 -5.13 -3.53 -16.48
CA GLU A 12 -4.06 -4.15 -17.25
C GLU A 12 -4.13 -5.67 -17.10
N ILE A 13 -4.11 -6.40 -18.22
CA ILE A 13 -4.05 -7.86 -18.19
C ILE A 13 -2.59 -8.26 -17.99
N LEU A 14 -2.29 -8.84 -16.83
CA LEU A 14 -0.96 -9.30 -16.50
C LEU A 14 -0.77 -10.71 -17.06
N GLY A 15 0.29 -10.89 -17.87
CA GLY A 15 0.51 -12.12 -18.64
C GLY A 15 -0.49 -12.31 -19.79
N ALA A 16 -0.91 -11.21 -20.41
CA ALA A 16 -1.83 -11.23 -21.54
C ALA A 16 -1.26 -12.05 -22.72
N ARG A 17 -2.08 -12.97 -23.24
CA ARG A 17 -1.84 -13.63 -24.52
C ARG A 17 -2.73 -13.01 -25.58
N THR A 18 -2.38 -11.78 -25.99
CA THR A 18 -3.10 -11.08 -27.06
C THR A 18 -3.17 -11.97 -28.29
N PHE A 19 -4.37 -12.18 -28.82
CA PHE A 19 -4.51 -13.03 -30.00
C PHE A 19 -3.80 -12.40 -31.20
N ALA A 20 -2.96 -13.19 -31.84
CA ALA A 20 -2.24 -12.81 -33.05
C ALA A 20 -2.30 -13.94 -34.07
N MET A 21 -2.38 -13.59 -35.35
CA MET A 21 -2.24 -14.58 -36.42
C MET A 21 -0.76 -14.97 -36.53
N ARG A 22 -0.42 -16.18 -36.13
CA ARG A 22 0.95 -16.71 -36.13
C ARG A 22 1.16 -17.58 -37.36
N ILE A 23 2.18 -17.21 -38.15
CA ILE A 23 2.57 -17.93 -39.36
C ILE A 23 3.93 -18.57 -39.11
N TRP A 24 3.93 -19.85 -38.79
CA TRP A 24 5.14 -20.63 -38.52
C TRP A 24 5.72 -21.17 -39.83
N LEU A 25 6.68 -20.44 -40.38
CA LEU A 25 7.39 -20.81 -41.60
C LEU A 25 8.13 -22.14 -41.44
N LYS A 26 8.11 -23.00 -42.47
CA LYS A 26 8.82 -24.28 -42.51
C LYS A 26 10.00 -24.17 -43.48
N PRO A 27 11.24 -23.93 -42.98
CA PRO A 27 12.40 -23.65 -43.84
C PRO A 27 12.64 -24.72 -44.91
N ASP A 28 12.48 -26.00 -44.57
CA ASP A 28 12.69 -27.12 -45.49
C ASP A 28 11.72 -27.08 -46.69
N ARG A 29 10.44 -26.76 -46.43
CA ARG A 29 9.42 -26.66 -47.48
C ARG A 29 9.59 -25.42 -48.33
N MET A 30 9.97 -24.32 -47.70
CA MET A 30 10.28 -23.07 -48.39
C MET A 30 11.46 -23.24 -49.34
N ALA A 31 12.54 -23.91 -48.89
CA ALA A 31 13.69 -24.24 -49.73
C ALA A 31 13.31 -25.17 -50.89
N ALA A 32 12.52 -26.22 -50.64
CA ALA A 32 12.05 -27.14 -51.69
C ALA A 32 11.22 -26.45 -52.78
N LEU A 33 10.48 -25.40 -52.41
CA LEU A 33 9.65 -24.61 -53.33
C LEU A 33 10.36 -23.33 -53.81
N ASN A 34 11.63 -23.13 -53.45
CA ASN A 34 12.42 -21.94 -53.77
C ASN A 34 11.69 -20.62 -53.43
N ILE A 35 11.10 -20.57 -52.22
CA ILE A 35 10.40 -19.40 -51.68
C ILE A 35 11.21 -18.83 -50.52
N SER A 36 11.46 -17.52 -50.53
CA SER A 36 12.14 -16.84 -49.44
C SER A 36 11.16 -16.23 -48.42
N PRO A 37 11.57 -16.03 -47.14
CA PRO A 37 10.75 -15.32 -46.17
C PRO A 37 10.36 -13.90 -46.60
N ALA A 38 11.21 -13.23 -47.38
CA ALA A 38 10.93 -11.90 -47.93
C ALA A 38 9.73 -11.92 -48.88
N GLN A 39 9.60 -12.97 -49.71
CA GLN A 39 8.45 -13.15 -50.61
C GLN A 39 7.16 -13.37 -49.81
N VAL A 40 7.21 -14.15 -48.73
CA VAL A 40 6.04 -14.34 -47.85
C VAL A 40 5.59 -13.00 -47.25
N ARG A 41 6.54 -12.21 -46.72
CA ARG A 41 6.25 -10.89 -46.16
C ARG A 41 5.65 -9.95 -47.20
N GLN A 42 6.18 -9.94 -48.43
CA GLN A 42 5.66 -9.12 -49.52
C GLN A 42 4.25 -9.56 -49.92
N ALA A 43 3.98 -10.87 -50.02
CA ALA A 43 2.67 -11.39 -50.32
C ALA A 43 1.64 -11.01 -49.26
N LEU A 44 2.00 -11.11 -47.96
CA LEU A 44 1.12 -10.66 -46.87
C LEU A 44 0.85 -9.16 -46.92
N ALA A 45 1.88 -8.33 -47.11
CA ALA A 45 1.70 -6.87 -47.18
C ALA A 45 0.86 -6.43 -48.40
N ALA A 46 0.97 -7.15 -49.52
CA ALA A 46 0.23 -6.84 -50.74
C ALA A 46 -1.22 -7.35 -50.74
N ASN A 47 -1.58 -8.30 -49.86
CA ASN A 47 -2.90 -8.96 -49.86
C ASN A 47 -3.65 -8.86 -48.53
N ASN A 48 -3.05 -8.30 -47.48
CA ASN A 48 -3.72 -8.02 -46.21
C ASN A 48 -3.64 -6.53 -45.90
N TYR A 49 -4.47 -5.74 -46.56
CA TYR A 49 -4.52 -4.28 -46.40
C TYR A 49 -5.96 -3.78 -46.53
N LEU A 50 -6.25 -2.62 -45.93
CA LEU A 50 -7.55 -1.98 -46.05
C LEU A 50 -7.58 -1.09 -47.30
N ALA A 51 -8.33 -1.47 -48.33
CA ALA A 51 -8.51 -0.68 -49.54
C ALA A 51 -9.67 0.32 -49.42
N ALA A 52 -9.39 1.60 -49.64
CA ALA A 52 -10.40 2.65 -49.71
C ALA A 52 -10.85 2.87 -51.16
N ILE A 53 -11.93 2.20 -51.58
CA ILE A 53 -12.41 2.25 -52.98
C ILE A 53 -13.45 3.35 -53.26
N GLY A 54 -13.74 4.21 -52.29
CA GLY A 54 -14.56 5.40 -52.45
C GLY A 54 -16.05 5.11 -52.61
N GLN A 55 -16.72 5.83 -53.51
CA GLN A 55 -18.16 5.74 -53.72
C GLN A 55 -18.50 5.94 -55.19
N THR A 56 -19.55 5.27 -55.66
CA THR A 56 -20.11 5.49 -56.99
C THR A 56 -21.36 6.36 -56.91
N LYS A 57 -21.56 7.23 -57.88
CA LYS A 57 -22.64 8.21 -57.89
C LYS A 57 -23.39 8.20 -59.21
N GLY A 58 -24.66 7.82 -59.17
CA GLY A 58 -25.64 8.04 -60.24
C GLY A 58 -26.37 9.37 -60.09
N ALA A 59 -27.36 9.62 -60.96
CA ALA A 59 -28.09 10.88 -60.98
C ALA A 59 -28.97 11.13 -59.73
N LEU A 60 -29.48 10.06 -59.09
CA LEU A 60 -30.38 10.13 -57.94
C LEU A 60 -29.90 9.31 -56.72
N VAL A 61 -28.85 8.49 -56.88
CA VAL A 61 -28.36 7.58 -55.84
C VAL A 61 -26.84 7.59 -55.80
N GLN A 62 -26.29 7.60 -54.60
CA GLN A 62 -24.87 7.47 -54.32
C GLN A 62 -24.67 6.28 -53.39
N VAL A 63 -23.70 5.42 -53.71
CA VAL A 63 -23.42 4.19 -52.97
C VAL A 63 -21.94 4.16 -52.59
N ASN A 64 -21.68 4.05 -51.29
CA ASN A 64 -20.33 3.82 -50.79
C ASN A 64 -19.89 2.40 -51.13
N LEU A 65 -18.69 2.26 -51.66
CA LEU A 65 -18.12 0.98 -52.03
C LEU A 65 -17.19 0.51 -50.91
N THR A 66 -17.25 -0.77 -50.58
CA THR A 66 -16.35 -1.42 -49.61
C THR A 66 -15.67 -2.60 -50.30
N ALA A 67 -14.39 -2.82 -50.00
CA ALA A 67 -13.60 -3.92 -50.55
C ALA A 67 -13.15 -4.82 -49.40
N ASP A 68 -13.21 -6.14 -49.62
CA ASP A 68 -12.77 -7.14 -48.66
C ASP A 68 -11.33 -7.56 -49.00
N THR A 69 -10.40 -6.63 -48.77
CA THR A 69 -8.97 -6.79 -49.11
C THR A 69 -8.10 -7.16 -47.90
N ASP A 70 -8.68 -7.19 -46.70
CA ASP A 70 -8.04 -7.68 -45.49
C ASP A 70 -8.37 -9.17 -45.26
N LEU A 71 -7.44 -9.90 -44.64
CA LEU A 71 -7.62 -11.31 -44.27
C LEU A 71 -8.07 -11.40 -42.81
N ARG A 72 -9.18 -12.09 -42.55
CA ARG A 72 -9.85 -12.13 -41.22
C ARG A 72 -9.85 -13.50 -40.57
N SER A 73 -9.66 -14.56 -41.34
CA SER A 73 -9.73 -15.94 -40.84
C SER A 73 -8.45 -16.74 -41.13
N VAL A 74 -8.16 -17.73 -40.28
CA VAL A 74 -7.03 -18.65 -40.50
C VAL A 74 -7.07 -19.27 -41.90
N ALA A 75 -8.25 -19.67 -42.37
CA ALA A 75 -8.44 -20.27 -43.69
C ALA A 75 -8.11 -19.31 -44.85
N GLU A 76 -8.38 -18.01 -44.71
CA GLU A 76 -7.99 -17.00 -45.71
C GLU A 76 -6.47 -16.84 -45.77
N PHE A 77 -5.81 -16.76 -44.61
CA PHE A 77 -4.35 -16.74 -44.55
C PHE A 77 -3.74 -18.01 -45.14
N GLU A 78 -4.26 -19.19 -44.81
CA GLU A 78 -3.78 -20.46 -45.35
C GLU A 78 -3.88 -20.55 -46.88
N ASN A 79 -4.92 -19.95 -47.46
CA ASN A 79 -5.18 -19.98 -48.89
C ASN A 79 -4.51 -18.83 -49.66
N LEU A 80 -3.83 -17.92 -48.97
CA LEU A 80 -3.07 -16.86 -49.59
C LEU A 80 -2.03 -17.43 -50.56
N VAL A 81 -2.08 -16.96 -51.80
CA VAL A 81 -1.10 -17.35 -52.83
C VAL A 81 0.19 -16.56 -52.59
N ILE A 82 1.28 -17.28 -52.40
CA ILE A 82 2.61 -16.68 -52.17
C ILE A 82 3.37 -16.57 -53.49
N ARG A 83 3.22 -17.57 -54.37
CA ARG A 83 3.89 -17.61 -55.66
C ARG A 83 3.07 -18.41 -56.67
N GLU A 84 3.15 -17.98 -57.91
CA GLU A 84 2.63 -18.71 -59.07
C GLU A 84 3.79 -18.97 -60.02
N GLN A 85 3.96 -20.23 -60.44
CA GLN A 85 4.99 -20.63 -61.41
C GLN A 85 4.43 -21.75 -62.30
N ASP A 86 4.45 -21.55 -63.61
CA ASP A 86 4.00 -22.52 -64.62
C ASP A 86 2.56 -23.05 -64.39
N GLY A 87 1.66 -22.20 -63.87
CA GLY A 87 0.28 -22.56 -63.54
C GLY A 87 0.09 -23.30 -62.21
N ALA A 88 1.18 -23.59 -61.47
CA ALA A 88 1.13 -24.14 -60.12
C ALA A 88 1.10 -23.00 -59.08
N LEU A 89 0.06 -23.00 -58.25
CA LEU A 89 -0.11 -22.03 -57.15
C LEU A 89 0.48 -22.60 -55.86
N VAL A 90 1.46 -21.90 -55.29
CA VAL A 90 1.97 -22.21 -53.95
C VAL A 90 1.25 -21.33 -52.94
N ARG A 91 0.55 -21.96 -52.00
CA ARG A 91 -0.20 -21.27 -50.95
C ARG A 91 0.57 -21.24 -49.63
N LEU A 92 0.17 -20.36 -48.73
CA LEU A 92 0.84 -20.21 -47.45
C LEU A 92 0.83 -21.51 -46.63
N LYS A 93 -0.28 -22.27 -46.66
CA LYS A 93 -0.39 -23.58 -45.98
C LYS A 93 0.62 -24.63 -46.45
N ASP A 94 1.14 -24.49 -47.68
CA ASP A 94 2.10 -25.44 -48.23
C ASP A 94 3.47 -25.26 -47.57
N ILE A 95 3.81 -24.02 -47.19
CA ILE A 95 5.13 -23.62 -46.67
C ILE A 95 5.13 -23.18 -45.20
N ALA A 96 3.97 -23.03 -44.56
CA ALA A 96 3.85 -22.57 -43.18
C ALA A 96 2.67 -23.23 -42.44
N SER A 97 2.68 -23.16 -41.10
CA SER A 97 1.52 -23.46 -40.27
C SER A 97 0.89 -22.16 -39.81
N VAL A 98 -0.38 -21.93 -40.14
CA VAL A 98 -1.10 -20.72 -39.74
C VAL A 98 -2.00 -21.07 -38.58
N VAL A 99 -1.87 -20.35 -37.46
CA VAL A 99 -2.72 -20.54 -36.28
C VAL A 99 -3.10 -19.20 -35.68
N LEU A 100 -4.31 -19.10 -35.13
CA LEU A 100 -4.66 -18.01 -34.22
C LEU A 100 -4.04 -18.35 -32.86
N GLY A 101 -2.90 -17.72 -32.56
CA GLY A 101 -2.11 -17.97 -31.37
C GLY A 101 -2.03 -16.74 -30.47
N ALA A 102 -1.07 -16.76 -29.54
CA ALA A 102 -0.69 -15.59 -28.77
C ALA A 102 0.38 -14.79 -29.51
N GLU A 103 0.40 -13.48 -29.31
CA GLU A 103 1.49 -12.60 -29.73
C GLU A 103 2.81 -13.00 -29.07
N ASP A 104 2.75 -13.23 -27.76
CA ASP A 104 3.86 -13.61 -26.90
C ASP A 104 3.51 -14.89 -26.11
N TYR A 105 4.50 -15.78 -25.98
CA TYR A 105 4.42 -17.03 -25.24
C TYR A 105 5.36 -17.05 -24.02
N ASP A 106 6.17 -16.02 -23.80
CA ASP A 106 7.18 -15.92 -22.74
C ASP A 106 6.57 -15.43 -21.41
N THR A 107 5.30 -15.73 -21.16
CA THR A 107 4.68 -15.50 -19.85
C THR A 107 3.70 -16.60 -19.48
N GLU A 108 3.77 -17.01 -18.21
CA GLU A 108 2.82 -17.92 -17.59
C GLU A 108 2.27 -17.31 -16.31
N VAL A 109 0.95 -17.38 -16.13
CA VAL A 109 0.27 -16.91 -14.93
C VAL A 109 -0.41 -18.09 -14.25
N ARG A 110 -0.13 -18.24 -12.95
CA ARG A 110 -0.71 -19.29 -12.11
C ARG A 110 -1.30 -18.72 -10.85
N PHE A 111 -2.33 -19.41 -10.39
CA PHE A 111 -3.08 -19.05 -9.22
C PHE A 111 -3.42 -20.31 -8.43
N SER A 112 -2.81 -20.47 -7.26
CA SER A 112 -2.88 -21.72 -6.47
C SER A 112 -2.52 -22.96 -7.31
N GLY A 113 -1.51 -22.83 -8.16
CA GLY A 113 -1.06 -23.88 -9.09
C GLY A 113 -1.88 -24.07 -10.36
N GLN A 114 -3.04 -23.41 -10.50
CA GLN A 114 -3.89 -23.50 -11.70
C GLN A 114 -3.58 -22.38 -12.69
N THR A 115 -3.70 -22.65 -14.00
CA THR A 115 -3.56 -21.62 -15.03
C THR A 115 -4.62 -20.53 -14.84
N ALA A 116 -4.19 -19.27 -14.78
CA ALA A 116 -5.06 -18.13 -14.59
C ALA A 116 -4.65 -16.97 -15.50
N VAL A 117 -5.47 -15.92 -15.50
CA VAL A 117 -5.14 -14.62 -16.09
C VAL A 117 -5.40 -13.59 -15.01
N PHE A 118 -4.41 -12.74 -14.73
CA PHE A 118 -4.59 -11.66 -13.77
C PHE A 118 -4.94 -10.36 -14.47
N MET A 119 -5.73 -9.55 -13.78
CA MET A 119 -6.01 -8.19 -14.19
C MET A 119 -5.67 -7.26 -13.04
N GLY A 120 -4.64 -6.44 -13.24
CA GLY A 120 -4.27 -5.38 -12.30
C GLY A 120 -5.18 -4.17 -12.51
N ILE A 121 -5.88 -3.76 -11.45
CA ILE A 121 -6.70 -2.54 -11.45
C ILE A 121 -5.94 -1.46 -10.69
N PHE A 122 -5.57 -0.40 -11.40
CA PHE A 122 -4.84 0.72 -10.83
C PHE A 122 -5.81 1.90 -10.67
N PRO A 123 -6.06 2.37 -9.43
CA PRO A 123 -6.88 3.56 -9.22
C PRO A 123 -6.15 4.82 -9.69
N LEU A 124 -6.90 5.88 -10.01
CA LEU A 124 -6.33 7.19 -10.24
C LEU A 124 -5.67 7.72 -8.95
N PRO A 125 -4.55 8.47 -9.04
CA PRO A 125 -3.86 8.99 -7.86
C PRO A 125 -4.72 9.83 -6.90
N ASN A 126 -5.81 10.42 -7.40
CA ASN A 126 -6.75 11.24 -6.63
C ASN A 126 -8.10 10.54 -6.36
N ALA A 127 -8.25 9.27 -6.72
CA ALA A 127 -9.46 8.51 -6.48
C ALA A 127 -9.41 7.80 -5.12
N ASN A 128 -10.57 7.67 -4.47
CA ASN A 128 -10.69 6.87 -3.27
C ASN A 128 -10.67 5.38 -3.63
N ALA A 129 -9.65 4.65 -3.16
CA ALA A 129 -9.50 3.23 -3.45
C ALA A 129 -10.69 2.39 -2.96
N ILE A 130 -11.31 2.74 -1.82
CA ILE A 130 -12.48 2.05 -1.25
C ILE A 130 -13.71 2.22 -2.15
N ASP A 131 -13.92 3.42 -2.69
CA ASP A 131 -15.05 3.66 -3.61
C ASP A 131 -14.82 2.94 -4.96
N VAL A 132 -13.58 2.95 -5.45
CA VAL A 132 -13.20 2.28 -6.70
C VAL A 132 -13.43 0.78 -6.59
N ILE A 133 -12.98 0.14 -5.52
CA ILE A 133 -13.11 -1.32 -5.37
C ILE A 133 -14.57 -1.75 -5.22
N GLN A 134 -15.43 -0.93 -4.59
CA GLN A 134 -16.87 -1.22 -4.51
C GLN A 134 -17.49 -1.28 -5.91
N ARG A 135 -17.14 -0.33 -6.78
CA ARG A 135 -17.61 -0.30 -8.18
C ARG A 135 -17.04 -1.47 -8.98
N VAL A 136 -15.76 -1.78 -8.79
CA VAL A 136 -15.12 -2.95 -9.42
C VAL A 136 -15.81 -4.23 -8.99
N ARG A 137 -16.11 -4.42 -7.70
CA ARG A 137 -16.80 -5.61 -7.18
C ARG A 137 -18.21 -5.74 -7.74
N ALA A 138 -18.95 -4.64 -7.85
CA ALA A 138 -20.27 -4.61 -8.48
C ALA A 138 -20.19 -5.01 -9.97
N GLU A 139 -19.21 -4.49 -10.71
CA GLU A 139 -19.01 -4.82 -12.13
C GLU A 139 -18.51 -6.26 -12.33
N MET A 140 -17.65 -6.76 -11.43
CA MET A 140 -17.17 -8.15 -11.45
C MET A 140 -18.33 -9.14 -11.26
N ALA A 141 -19.30 -8.84 -10.40
CA ALA A 141 -20.49 -9.67 -10.24
C ALA A 141 -21.38 -9.73 -11.49
N LEU A 142 -21.30 -8.73 -12.38
CA LEU A 142 -21.95 -8.76 -13.69
C LEU A 142 -21.11 -9.56 -14.70
N ILE A 143 -19.79 -9.34 -14.72
CA ILE A 143 -18.87 -10.07 -15.59
C ILE A 143 -18.95 -11.57 -15.32
N GLU A 144 -18.98 -11.99 -14.06
CA GLU A 144 -19.06 -13.40 -13.66
C GLU A 144 -20.31 -14.11 -14.22
N LYS A 145 -21.43 -13.40 -14.35
CA LYS A 145 -22.67 -13.95 -14.96
C LYS A 145 -22.57 -14.12 -16.47
N ASP A 146 -21.76 -13.29 -17.12
CA ASP A 146 -21.55 -13.33 -18.57
C ASP A 146 -20.46 -14.34 -18.97
N LEU A 147 -19.74 -14.92 -18.00
CA LEU A 147 -18.66 -15.86 -18.28
C LEU A 147 -19.18 -17.21 -18.81
N PRO A 148 -18.49 -17.79 -19.82
CA PRO A 148 -18.74 -19.16 -20.25
C PRO A 148 -18.58 -20.18 -19.11
N VAL A 149 -19.28 -21.30 -19.23
CA VAL A 149 -19.17 -22.42 -18.28
C VAL A 149 -17.71 -22.90 -18.21
N GLY A 150 -17.19 -23.03 -16.98
CA GLY A 150 -15.82 -23.46 -16.71
C GLY A 150 -14.81 -22.32 -16.47
N LEU A 151 -15.21 -21.06 -16.66
CA LEU A 151 -14.43 -19.90 -16.23
C LEU A 151 -15.00 -19.33 -14.93
N ALA A 152 -14.14 -19.16 -13.94
CA ALA A 152 -14.47 -18.47 -12.69
C ALA A 152 -13.59 -17.23 -12.59
N ALA A 153 -14.19 -16.10 -12.20
CA ALA A 153 -13.47 -14.89 -11.91
C ALA A 153 -13.65 -14.53 -10.43
N ARG A 154 -12.55 -14.21 -9.75
CA ARG A 154 -12.58 -13.72 -8.38
C ARG A 154 -11.56 -12.60 -8.21
N ILE A 155 -11.84 -11.70 -7.27
CA ILE A 155 -10.85 -10.71 -6.83
C ILE A 155 -9.85 -11.47 -5.98
N ALA A 156 -8.65 -11.71 -6.51
CA ALA A 156 -7.60 -12.42 -5.80
C ALA A 156 -7.02 -11.54 -4.70
N TYR A 157 -6.48 -10.36 -5.04
CA TYR A 157 -5.86 -9.46 -4.08
C TYR A 157 -6.61 -8.12 -4.06
N ASP A 158 -6.93 -7.66 -2.85
CA ASP A 158 -7.59 -6.39 -2.57
C ASP A 158 -6.79 -5.62 -1.51
N ALA A 159 -6.01 -4.63 -1.96
CA ALA A 159 -5.22 -3.79 -1.05
C ALA A 159 -6.10 -2.97 -0.08
N THR A 160 -7.39 -2.80 -0.38
CA THR A 160 -8.32 -2.04 0.45
C THR A 160 -8.85 -2.84 1.64
N ASP A 161 -8.73 -4.18 1.62
CA ASP A 161 -9.15 -5.00 2.76
C ASP A 161 -8.33 -4.66 4.01
N TYR A 162 -7.02 -4.41 3.85
CA TYR A 162 -6.18 -3.89 4.93
C TYR A 162 -6.69 -2.53 5.44
N ILE A 163 -7.00 -1.60 4.53
CA ILE A 163 -7.48 -0.26 4.87
C ILE A 163 -8.82 -0.34 5.63
N ASN A 164 -9.77 -1.15 5.17
CA ASN A 164 -11.07 -1.31 5.81
C ASN A 164 -10.93 -1.92 7.21
N ASN A 165 -10.11 -2.96 7.38
CA ASN A 165 -9.84 -3.55 8.69
C ASN A 165 -9.17 -2.55 9.63
N ALA A 166 -8.18 -1.77 9.14
CA ALA A 166 -7.53 -0.75 9.93
C ALA A 166 -8.51 0.37 10.37
N ILE A 167 -9.43 0.81 9.50
CA ILE A 167 -10.49 1.75 9.87
C ILE A 167 -11.41 1.17 10.95
N GLN A 168 -11.82 -0.09 10.81
CA GLN A 168 -12.67 -0.76 11.81
C GLN A 168 -11.96 -0.87 13.17
N GLU A 169 -10.68 -1.25 13.17
CA GLU A 169 -9.90 -1.36 14.40
C GLU A 169 -9.68 0.02 15.07
N VAL A 170 -9.48 1.08 14.28
CA VAL A 170 -9.45 2.45 14.81
C VAL A 170 -10.78 2.84 15.45
N ILE A 171 -11.91 2.58 14.80
CA ILE A 171 -13.25 2.90 15.35
C ILE A 171 -13.49 2.13 16.66
N LYS A 172 -13.12 0.85 16.68
CA LYS A 172 -13.18 0.01 17.87
C LYS A 172 -12.30 0.57 18.98
N THR A 173 -11.04 0.87 18.69
CA THR A 173 -10.07 1.45 19.64
C THR A 173 -10.57 2.79 20.18
N LEU A 174 -11.15 3.65 19.33
CA LEU A 174 -11.72 4.93 19.73
C LEU A 174 -12.92 4.74 20.67
N THR A 175 -13.77 3.75 20.38
CA THR A 175 -14.94 3.41 21.22
C THR A 175 -14.49 2.86 22.57
N GLU A 176 -13.51 1.95 22.59
CA GLU A 176 -12.92 1.40 23.81
C GLU A 176 -12.24 2.49 24.64
N THR A 177 -11.47 3.37 24.00
CA THR A 177 -10.80 4.51 24.65
C THR A 177 -11.83 5.45 25.28
N LEU A 178 -12.89 5.81 24.55
CA LEU A 178 -13.97 6.65 25.07
C LEU A 178 -14.66 6.00 26.27
N LEU A 179 -14.93 4.70 26.20
CA LEU A 179 -15.53 3.94 27.31
C LEU A 179 -14.62 3.90 28.53
N ILE A 180 -13.33 3.65 28.35
CA ILE A 180 -12.33 3.68 29.44
C ILE A 180 -12.29 5.07 30.07
N VAL A 181 -12.26 6.13 29.27
CA VAL A 181 -12.29 7.52 29.75
C VAL A 181 -13.57 7.78 30.56
N VAL A 182 -14.74 7.39 30.05
CA VAL A 182 -16.02 7.52 30.76
C VAL A 182 -15.97 6.82 32.13
N VAL A 183 -15.46 5.59 32.17
CA VAL A 183 -15.33 4.80 33.41
C VAL A 183 -14.37 5.48 34.38
N ILE A 184 -13.21 5.94 33.92
CA ILE A 184 -12.22 6.62 34.76
C ILE A 184 -12.81 7.91 35.33
N ILE A 185 -13.41 8.77 34.49
CA ILE A 185 -14.05 10.01 34.94
C ILE A 185 -15.16 9.72 35.96
N PHE A 186 -15.98 8.69 35.71
CA PHE A 186 -17.02 8.28 36.65
C PHE A 186 -16.44 7.84 37.99
N LEU A 187 -15.33 7.11 37.99
CA LEU A 187 -14.65 6.70 39.22
C LEU A 187 -14.08 7.89 40.00
N PHE A 188 -13.59 8.94 39.32
CA PHE A 188 -13.05 10.13 39.97
C PHE A 188 -14.12 11.09 40.48
N LEU A 189 -15.15 11.38 39.67
CA LEU A 189 -16.17 12.38 39.98
C LEU A 189 -17.39 11.78 40.71
N GLY A 190 -17.63 10.47 40.60
CA GLY A 190 -18.69 9.77 41.31
C GLY A 190 -20.13 10.12 40.91
N SER A 191 -20.34 11.08 39.98
CA SER A 191 -21.64 11.46 39.42
C SER A 191 -21.68 11.21 37.91
N LEU A 192 -22.73 10.52 37.45
CA LEU A 192 -23.00 10.34 36.02
C LEU A 192 -23.25 11.69 35.31
N ARG A 193 -23.74 12.71 36.03
CA ARG A 193 -24.01 14.03 35.45
C ARG A 193 -22.72 14.77 35.10
N SER A 194 -21.70 14.68 35.95
CA SER A 194 -20.39 15.27 35.69
C SER A 194 -19.69 14.62 34.49
N VAL A 195 -19.90 13.31 34.31
CA VAL A 195 -19.34 12.54 33.18
C VAL A 195 -19.93 12.95 31.83
N ILE A 196 -21.19 13.42 31.78
CA ILE A 196 -21.83 13.83 30.52
C ILE A 196 -21.09 15.00 29.85
N VAL A 197 -20.48 15.89 30.64
CA VAL A 197 -19.81 17.09 30.08
C VAL A 197 -18.63 16.69 29.19
N PRO A 198 -17.61 15.92 29.65
CA PRO A 198 -16.55 15.44 28.76
C PRO A 198 -17.07 14.53 27.64
N VAL A 199 -18.05 13.67 27.92
CA VAL A 199 -18.63 12.74 26.92
C VAL A 199 -19.22 13.47 25.71
N ILE A 200 -19.76 14.67 25.90
CA ILE A 200 -20.28 15.51 24.81
C ILE A 200 -19.17 16.40 24.23
N ALA A 201 -18.25 16.91 25.06
CA ALA A 201 -17.14 17.74 24.60
C ALA A 201 -16.23 17.01 23.61
N ILE A 202 -15.92 15.72 23.86
CA ILE A 202 -15.00 14.94 23.03
C ILE A 202 -15.49 14.82 21.58
N PRO A 203 -16.70 14.28 21.28
CA PRO A 203 -17.17 14.19 19.90
C PRO A 203 -17.24 15.55 19.20
N ILE A 204 -17.63 16.61 19.90
CA ILE A 204 -17.73 17.96 19.30
C ILE A 204 -16.35 18.46 18.88
N SER A 205 -15.34 18.27 19.73
CA SER A 205 -13.95 18.65 19.42
C SER A 205 -13.38 17.83 18.27
N LEU A 206 -13.65 16.52 18.21
CA LEU A 206 -13.24 15.67 17.10
C LEU A 206 -13.91 16.08 15.79
N ILE A 207 -15.22 16.33 15.80
CA ILE A 207 -15.97 16.81 14.62
C ILE A 207 -15.41 18.16 14.16
N GLY A 208 -15.09 19.06 15.08
CA GLY A 208 -14.44 20.33 14.76
C GLY A 208 -13.04 20.16 14.19
N GLY A 209 -12.26 19.19 14.70
CA GLY A 209 -10.96 18.81 14.13
C GLY A 209 -11.10 18.32 12.69
N ILE A 210 -12.05 17.41 12.42
CA ILE A 210 -12.35 16.93 11.07
C ILE A 210 -12.83 18.06 10.16
N PHE A 211 -13.63 18.99 10.67
CA PHE A 211 -14.04 20.18 9.94
C PHE A 211 -12.82 21.03 9.52
N LEU A 212 -11.87 21.24 10.42
CA LEU A 212 -10.62 21.95 10.08
C LEU A 212 -9.78 21.16 9.06
N MET A 213 -9.71 19.84 9.17
CA MET A 213 -9.06 19.01 8.14
C MET A 213 -9.68 19.24 6.76
N GLN A 214 -11.01 19.27 6.68
CA GLN A 214 -11.74 19.53 5.43
C GLN A 214 -11.42 20.92 4.88
N VAL A 215 -11.33 21.95 5.74
CA VAL A 215 -10.96 23.32 5.34
C VAL A 215 -9.52 23.37 4.78
N PHE A 216 -8.60 22.59 5.34
CA PHE A 216 -7.22 22.50 4.85
C PHE A 216 -7.04 21.55 3.64
N GLY A 217 -8.11 20.87 3.21
CA GLY A 217 -8.06 19.92 2.10
C GLY A 217 -7.34 18.60 2.44
N PHE A 218 -7.24 18.26 3.72
CA PHE A 218 -6.66 16.98 4.16
C PHE A 218 -7.66 15.85 4.02
N THR A 219 -7.13 14.63 3.91
CA THR A 219 -7.92 13.42 3.72
C THR A 219 -8.05 12.65 5.02
N VAL A 220 -9.05 11.77 5.11
CA VAL A 220 -9.11 10.78 6.20
C VAL A 220 -8.29 9.57 5.78
N ASN A 221 -7.14 9.40 6.42
CA ASN A 221 -6.24 8.26 6.26
C ASN A 221 -5.77 7.75 7.62
N LEU A 222 -4.99 6.66 7.63
CA LEU A 222 -4.51 6.01 8.85
C LEU A 222 -3.75 6.95 9.80
N LEU A 223 -2.94 7.89 9.28
CA LEU A 223 -2.21 8.84 10.11
C LEU A 223 -3.13 9.87 10.75
N THR A 224 -4.08 10.41 10.00
CA THR A 224 -5.08 11.34 10.56
C THR A 224 -6.04 10.67 11.55
N LEU A 225 -6.36 9.39 11.33
CA LEU A 225 -7.13 8.58 12.25
C LEU A 225 -6.37 8.33 13.55
N LEU A 226 -5.07 8.05 13.48
CA LEU A 226 -4.20 7.98 14.65
C LEU A 226 -4.16 9.32 15.40
N ALA A 227 -4.08 10.44 14.68
CA ALA A 227 -4.14 11.78 15.29
C ALA A 227 -5.47 11.99 16.03
N ILE A 228 -6.60 11.56 15.45
CA ILE A 228 -7.92 11.62 16.09
C ILE A 228 -7.94 10.78 17.38
N VAL A 229 -7.45 9.54 17.34
CA VAL A 229 -7.41 8.66 18.53
C VAL A 229 -6.55 9.28 19.64
N LEU A 230 -5.35 9.76 19.31
CA LEU A 230 -4.47 10.43 20.29
C LEU A 230 -5.07 11.74 20.80
N SER A 231 -5.80 12.46 19.95
CA SER A 231 -6.45 13.71 20.36
C SER A 231 -7.55 13.48 21.40
N VAL A 232 -8.15 12.29 21.49
CA VAL A 232 -9.12 11.98 22.55
C VAL A 232 -8.53 12.27 23.92
N GLY A 233 -7.34 11.74 24.25
CA GLY A 233 -6.72 12.01 25.55
C GLY A 233 -6.49 13.50 25.81
N LEU A 234 -5.95 14.22 24.82
CA LEU A 234 -5.65 15.65 24.94
C LEU A 234 -6.90 16.53 25.06
N VAL A 235 -7.97 16.18 24.34
CA VAL A 235 -9.25 16.91 24.33
C VAL A 235 -10.01 16.70 25.64
N VAL A 236 -9.94 15.48 26.19
CA VAL A 236 -10.60 15.13 27.43
C VAL A 236 -10.08 15.99 28.59
N ASP A 237 -8.76 16.21 28.65
CA ASP A 237 -8.11 16.92 29.75
C ASP A 237 -8.71 18.31 29.98
N ASP A 238 -8.91 19.11 28.92
CA ASP A 238 -9.47 20.47 29.03
C ASP A 238 -10.89 20.44 29.64
N ALA A 239 -11.72 19.51 29.20
CA ALA A 239 -13.10 19.38 29.68
C ALA A 239 -13.14 18.84 31.12
N ILE A 240 -12.28 17.88 31.47
CA ILE A 240 -12.17 17.34 32.83
C ILE A 240 -11.77 18.45 33.80
N VAL A 241 -10.71 19.22 33.50
CA VAL A 241 -10.19 20.25 34.40
C VAL A 241 -11.26 21.30 34.70
N VAL A 242 -12.07 21.67 33.70
CA VAL A 242 -13.20 22.58 33.90
C VAL A 242 -14.25 21.99 34.83
N VAL A 243 -14.67 20.75 34.59
CA VAL A 243 -15.69 20.07 35.40
C VAL A 243 -15.22 19.87 36.83
N GLU A 244 -13.99 19.41 37.03
CA GLU A 244 -13.37 19.25 38.35
C GLU A 244 -13.34 20.58 39.11
N ASN A 245 -12.94 21.67 38.43
CA ASN A 245 -12.87 22.97 39.07
C ASN A 245 -14.26 23.55 39.37
N VAL A 246 -15.29 23.28 38.56
CA VAL A 246 -16.68 23.62 38.91
C VAL A 246 -17.12 22.83 40.14
N GLU A 247 -16.82 21.53 40.19
CA GLU A 247 -17.18 20.68 41.32
C GLU A 247 -16.49 21.14 42.61
N ARG A 248 -15.21 21.55 42.53
CA ARG A 248 -14.48 22.15 43.66
C ARG A 248 -15.22 23.36 44.24
N HIS A 249 -15.67 24.30 43.41
CA HIS A 249 -16.38 25.49 43.88
C HIS A 249 -17.80 25.20 44.38
N LEU A 250 -18.46 24.18 43.82
CA LEU A 250 -19.73 23.68 44.34
C LEU A 250 -19.56 23.11 45.77
N ARG A 251 -18.47 22.37 46.01
CA ARG A 251 -18.11 21.86 47.35
C ARG A 251 -17.79 22.98 48.35
N GLU A 252 -17.26 24.10 47.87
CA GLU A 252 -17.06 25.31 48.67
C GLU A 252 -18.35 26.09 48.94
N GLY A 253 -19.50 25.60 48.48
CA GLY A 253 -20.83 26.15 48.77
C GLY A 253 -21.34 27.18 47.76
N GLN A 254 -20.69 27.32 46.60
CA GLN A 254 -21.18 28.23 45.55
C GLN A 254 -22.38 27.63 44.80
N ARG A 255 -23.22 28.51 44.24
CA ARG A 255 -24.32 28.06 43.36
C ARG A 255 -23.76 27.60 42.01
N PRO A 256 -24.37 26.61 41.32
CA PRO A 256 -23.84 26.03 40.07
C PRO A 256 -23.46 27.04 38.99
N PHE A 257 -24.26 28.09 38.80
CA PHE A 257 -23.96 29.14 37.83
C PHE A 257 -22.75 29.99 38.23
N ASP A 258 -22.65 30.38 39.50
CA ASP A 258 -21.55 31.20 40.00
C ASP A 258 -20.23 30.40 39.99
N ALA A 259 -20.31 29.12 40.39
CA ALA A 259 -19.20 28.17 40.36
C ALA A 259 -18.65 27.97 38.94
N ALA A 260 -19.53 27.84 37.93
CA ALA A 260 -19.14 27.71 36.54
C ALA A 260 -18.44 28.96 35.99
N ILE A 261 -18.94 30.15 36.30
CA ILE A 261 -18.33 31.42 35.88
C ILE A 261 -16.99 31.63 36.56
N LEU A 262 -16.87 31.32 37.85
CA LEU A 262 -15.61 31.44 38.58
C LEU A 262 -14.58 30.44 38.04
N SER A 263 -14.98 29.18 37.84
CA SER A 263 -14.13 28.15 37.24
C SER A 263 -13.59 28.57 35.87
N ALA A 264 -14.47 29.07 34.99
CA ALA A 264 -14.04 29.57 33.69
C ALA A 264 -13.01 30.70 33.83
N ARG A 265 -13.22 31.68 34.73
CA ARG A 265 -12.28 32.79 34.94
C ARG A 265 -10.90 32.34 35.41
N GLU A 266 -10.84 31.34 36.27
CA GLU A 266 -9.56 30.79 36.75
C GLU A 266 -8.82 29.99 35.66
N LEU A 267 -9.58 29.24 34.85
CA LEU A 267 -9.02 28.28 33.89
C LEU A 267 -8.75 28.86 32.51
N VAL A 268 -9.29 30.04 32.17
CA VAL A 268 -9.00 30.72 30.88
C VAL A 268 -7.50 30.81 30.61
N GLY A 269 -6.70 31.26 31.58
CA GLY A 269 -5.25 31.38 31.42
C GLY A 269 -4.55 30.03 31.18
N PRO A 270 -4.70 29.05 32.09
CA PRO A 270 -4.15 27.72 31.93
C PRO A 270 -4.56 27.01 30.63
N ILE A 271 -5.85 27.02 30.26
CA ILE A 271 -6.34 26.33 29.06
C ILE A 271 -5.74 26.94 27.80
N ILE A 272 -5.75 28.28 27.68
CA ILE A 272 -5.12 28.96 26.53
C ILE A 272 -3.62 28.64 26.47
N ALA A 273 -2.92 28.62 27.61
CA ALA A 273 -1.49 28.30 27.65
C ALA A 273 -1.21 26.84 27.21
N MET A 274 -2.01 25.88 27.66
CA MET A 274 -1.91 24.48 27.24
C MET A 274 -2.17 24.33 25.73
N THR A 275 -3.27 24.90 25.22
CA THR A 275 -3.60 24.90 23.79
C THR A 275 -2.47 25.51 22.95
N LEU A 276 -1.96 26.69 23.31
CA LEU A 276 -0.88 27.36 22.58
C LEU A 276 0.43 26.58 22.62
N THR A 277 0.73 25.92 23.74
CA THR A 277 1.94 25.10 23.86
C THR A 277 1.89 23.90 22.93
N LEU A 278 0.75 23.20 22.86
CA LEU A 278 0.55 22.09 21.93
C LEU A 278 0.65 22.57 20.47
N ILE A 279 -0.02 23.68 20.13
CA ILE A 279 0.11 24.29 18.79
C ILE A 279 1.57 24.61 18.47
N ALA A 280 2.33 25.19 19.41
CA ALA A 280 3.73 25.55 19.21
C ALA A 280 4.64 24.33 19.01
N VAL A 281 4.30 23.17 19.59
CA VAL A 281 5.04 21.92 19.40
C VAL A 281 4.71 21.26 18.05
N TYR A 282 3.42 21.23 17.66
CA TYR A 282 2.99 20.54 16.43
C TYR A 282 3.15 21.37 15.15
N THR A 283 3.10 22.70 15.24
CA THR A 283 3.23 23.56 14.04
C THR A 283 4.58 23.36 13.31
N PRO A 284 5.74 23.34 13.98
CA PRO A 284 7.01 23.05 13.32
C PRO A 284 7.06 21.68 12.62
N ILE A 285 6.42 20.67 13.22
CA ILE A 285 6.33 19.31 12.64
C ILE A 285 5.52 19.36 11.34
N GLY A 286 4.40 20.09 11.32
CA GLY A 286 3.56 20.22 10.13
C GLY A 286 4.22 21.01 8.98
N LEU A 287 5.22 21.82 9.30
CA LEU A 287 5.99 22.62 8.33
C LEU A 287 7.25 21.89 7.82
N GLN A 288 7.52 20.67 8.29
CA GLN A 288 8.65 19.88 7.82
C GLN A 288 8.49 19.51 6.33
N GLY A 289 9.61 19.51 5.60
CA GLY A 289 9.68 19.08 4.20
C GLY A 289 9.98 17.59 4.01
N GLY A 290 10.04 17.14 2.76
CA GLY A 290 10.32 15.75 2.40
C GLY A 290 9.14 14.79 2.65
N LEU A 291 9.38 13.50 2.44
CA LEU A 291 8.37 12.44 2.58
C LEU A 291 7.81 12.38 4.01
N THR A 292 8.70 12.39 5.02
CA THR A 292 8.31 12.44 6.43
C THR A 292 7.46 13.67 6.73
N GLY A 293 7.85 14.83 6.21
CA GLY A 293 7.07 16.07 6.38
C GLY A 293 5.67 15.98 5.75
N SER A 294 5.52 15.39 4.56
CA SER A 294 4.19 15.21 3.95
C SER A 294 3.29 14.27 4.75
N LEU A 295 3.84 13.20 5.31
CA LEU A 295 3.08 12.22 6.10
C LEU A 295 2.63 12.80 7.46
N PHE A 296 3.54 13.48 8.16
CA PHE A 296 3.24 14.05 9.48
C PHE A 296 2.54 15.40 9.44
N ARG A 297 2.45 16.06 8.28
CA ARG A 297 1.71 17.32 8.12
C ARG A 297 0.25 17.17 8.49
N GLU A 298 -0.42 16.19 7.88
CA GLU A 298 -1.83 15.96 8.13
C GLU A 298 -2.07 15.53 9.58
N PHE A 299 -1.20 14.67 10.12
CA PHE A 299 -1.22 14.27 11.54
C PHE A 299 -1.13 15.49 12.48
N ALA A 300 -0.11 16.34 12.31
CA ALA A 300 0.18 17.45 13.21
C ALA A 300 -0.92 18.50 13.20
N PHE A 301 -1.41 18.89 12.02
CA PHE A 301 -2.48 19.89 11.91
C PHE A 301 -3.85 19.34 12.33
N THR A 302 -4.13 18.06 12.12
CA THR A 302 -5.35 17.42 12.63
C THR A 302 -5.40 17.50 14.15
N LEU A 303 -4.30 17.11 14.81
CA LEU A 303 -4.22 17.10 16.26
C LEU A 303 -4.22 18.53 16.84
N ALA A 304 -3.46 19.46 16.25
CA ALA A 304 -3.50 20.87 16.64
C ALA A 304 -4.89 21.49 16.46
N GLY A 305 -5.59 21.14 15.37
CA GLY A 305 -6.97 21.55 15.11
C GLY A 305 -7.94 21.02 16.16
N ALA A 306 -7.90 19.72 16.47
CA ALA A 306 -8.74 19.10 17.48
C ALA A 306 -8.55 19.72 18.87
N VAL A 307 -7.30 19.96 19.29
CA VAL A 307 -6.96 20.63 20.56
C VAL A 307 -7.42 22.09 20.58
N THR A 308 -7.34 22.79 19.44
CA THR A 308 -7.83 24.18 19.34
C THR A 308 -9.34 24.23 19.55
N ILE A 309 -10.09 23.33 18.92
CA ILE A 309 -11.54 23.24 19.14
C ILE A 309 -11.84 22.81 20.57
N SER A 310 -11.07 21.88 21.14
CA SER A 310 -11.17 21.49 22.55
C SER A 310 -11.08 22.68 23.50
N GLY A 311 -10.05 23.52 23.35
CA GLY A 311 -9.92 24.72 24.19
C GLY A 311 -11.12 25.66 24.07
N ILE A 312 -11.68 25.82 22.87
CA ILE A 312 -12.91 26.60 22.67
C ILE A 312 -14.10 25.95 23.39
N VAL A 313 -14.28 24.65 23.24
CA VAL A 313 -15.36 23.86 23.87
C VAL A 313 -15.23 23.87 25.40
N ALA A 314 -14.02 23.78 25.93
CA ALA A 314 -13.71 23.82 27.35
C ALA A 314 -13.99 25.18 27.98
N LEU A 315 -13.79 26.28 27.26
CA LEU A 315 -14.06 27.64 27.77
C LEU A 315 -15.50 28.11 27.56
N THR A 316 -16.26 27.46 26.68
CA THR A 316 -17.62 27.90 26.31
C THR A 316 -18.70 26.89 26.72
N LEU A 317 -18.68 25.71 26.11
CA LEU A 317 -19.71 24.69 26.28
C LEU A 317 -19.59 23.99 27.63
N SER A 318 -18.37 23.66 28.06
CA SER A 318 -18.14 22.89 29.30
C SER A 318 -18.63 23.61 30.56
N PRO A 319 -18.34 24.92 30.79
CA PRO A 319 -18.85 25.65 31.94
C PRO A 319 -20.37 25.84 31.85
N MET A 320 -20.91 26.07 30.64
CA MET A 320 -22.35 26.20 30.43
C MET A 320 -23.08 24.91 30.81
N MET A 321 -22.63 23.76 30.30
CA MET A 321 -23.21 22.47 30.64
C MET A 321 -23.03 22.16 32.13
N ALA A 322 -21.85 22.44 32.68
CA ALA A 322 -21.58 22.18 34.09
C ALA A 322 -22.52 22.99 35.00
N SER A 323 -22.81 24.24 34.66
CA SER A 323 -23.75 25.09 35.41
C SER A 323 -25.20 24.56 35.45
N LYS A 324 -25.57 23.69 34.50
CA LYS A 324 -26.92 23.13 34.35
C LYS A 324 -27.03 21.69 34.84
N LEU A 325 -25.95 20.92 34.73
CA LEU A 325 -25.94 19.49 35.01
C LEU A 325 -25.39 19.17 36.40
N LEU A 326 -24.42 19.93 36.91
CA LEU A 326 -23.83 19.66 38.23
C LEU A 326 -24.70 20.28 39.32
N ASN A 327 -24.99 19.49 40.35
CA ASN A 327 -25.74 19.90 41.53
C ASN A 327 -24.94 19.54 42.79
N ALA A 328 -25.08 20.34 43.84
CA ALA A 328 -24.40 20.11 45.12
C ALA A 328 -24.90 18.86 45.88
N GLU A 329 -26.04 18.28 45.49
CA GLU A 329 -26.66 17.12 46.15
C GLU A 329 -26.05 15.77 45.73
N ASP A 330 -25.26 15.73 44.65
CA ASP A 330 -24.69 14.48 44.11
C ASP A 330 -23.59 13.87 45.03
N GLU A 331 -23.16 14.57 46.08
CA GLU A 331 -22.18 14.08 47.08
C GLU A 331 -22.69 12.99 48.03
N GLN A 332 -24.01 12.75 48.10
CA GLN A 332 -24.58 11.80 49.07
C GLN A 332 -24.36 10.31 48.69
N HIS A 333 -23.67 10.02 47.59
CA HIS A 333 -23.40 8.66 47.16
C HIS A 333 -22.13 8.08 47.83
N TRP A 334 -22.20 6.80 48.23
CA TRP A 334 -21.14 6.10 48.97
C TRP A 334 -19.79 5.99 48.24
N LEU A 335 -19.83 6.05 46.90
CA LEU A 335 -18.70 5.84 45.99
C LEU A 335 -17.80 7.10 45.91
N PRO A 336 -18.31 8.30 45.57
CA PRO A 336 -17.53 9.54 45.64
C PRO A 336 -16.92 9.78 47.03
N ALA A 337 -17.64 9.48 48.12
CA ALA A 337 -17.10 9.64 49.47
C ALA A 337 -15.85 8.76 49.75
N HIS A 338 -15.85 7.50 49.30
CA HIS A 338 -14.69 6.62 49.45
C HIS A 338 -13.51 7.04 48.58
N VAL A 339 -13.77 7.45 47.34
CA VAL A 339 -12.74 7.92 46.40
C VAL A 339 -12.09 9.19 46.94
N ASN A 340 -12.89 10.17 47.38
CA ASN A 340 -12.39 11.39 48.00
C ASN A 340 -11.50 11.08 49.22
N ALA A 341 -11.94 10.18 50.12
CA ALA A 341 -11.13 9.81 51.30
C ALA A 341 -9.84 9.06 50.95
N ALA A 342 -9.81 8.31 49.85
CA ALA A 342 -8.58 7.70 49.33
C ALA A 342 -7.66 8.76 48.71
N PHE A 343 -8.23 9.70 47.94
CA PHE A 343 -7.49 10.78 47.29
C PHE A 343 -6.89 11.76 48.30
N ASP A 344 -7.59 12.09 49.38
CA ASP A 344 -7.06 12.94 50.46
C ASP A 344 -5.89 12.27 51.18
N ARG A 345 -5.95 10.95 51.41
CA ARG A 345 -4.81 10.19 51.96
C ARG A 345 -3.62 10.25 51.01
N LEU A 346 -3.85 10.10 49.71
CA LEU A 346 -2.82 10.21 48.68
C LEU A 346 -2.24 11.63 48.63
N ARG A 347 -3.07 12.68 48.66
CA ARG A 347 -2.66 14.09 48.68
C ARG A 347 -1.78 14.41 49.88
N ILE A 348 -2.16 13.96 51.08
CA ILE A 348 -1.38 14.17 52.30
C ILE A 348 -0.05 13.40 52.22
N PHE A 349 -0.06 12.19 51.67
CA PHE A 349 1.16 11.41 51.45
C PHE A 349 2.10 12.07 50.43
N TYR A 350 1.58 12.46 49.28
CA TYR A 350 2.30 13.21 48.26
C TYR A 350 2.87 14.51 48.82
N GLY A 351 2.10 15.28 49.60
CA GLY A 351 2.57 16.51 50.23
C GLY A 351 3.73 16.28 51.22
N ARG A 352 3.71 15.16 51.95
CA ARG A 352 4.83 14.76 52.82
C ARG A 352 6.09 14.44 52.01
N LEU A 353 5.95 13.67 50.93
CA LEU A 353 7.07 13.35 50.04
C LEU A 353 7.62 14.60 49.35
N LEU A 354 6.75 15.48 48.87
CA LEU A 354 7.12 16.73 48.21
C LEU A 354 7.90 17.64 49.16
N ASN A 355 7.45 17.78 50.42
CA ASN A 355 8.22 18.51 51.43
C ASN A 355 9.59 17.90 51.65
N GLY A 356 9.68 16.56 51.72
CA GLY A 356 10.97 15.86 51.77
C GLY A 356 11.88 16.20 50.58
N ALA A 357 11.35 16.10 49.36
CA ALA A 357 12.09 16.41 48.14
C ALA A 357 12.53 17.89 48.06
N LEU A 358 11.65 18.82 48.42
CA LEU A 358 11.92 20.27 48.40
C LEU A 358 12.92 20.71 49.48
N THR A 359 13.08 19.95 50.56
CA THR A 359 14.16 20.16 51.55
C THR A 359 15.49 19.60 51.07
N ALA A 360 15.49 18.50 50.30
CA ALA A 360 16.66 17.87 49.72
C ALA A 360 16.98 18.36 48.29
N ARG A 361 16.87 19.67 48.02
CA ARG A 361 17.05 20.25 46.66
C ARG A 361 18.35 19.83 45.95
N PRO A 362 19.52 19.78 46.62
CA PRO A 362 20.75 19.34 45.95
C PRO A 362 20.66 17.89 45.44
N ALA A 363 20.00 17.00 46.19
CA ALA A 363 19.78 15.63 45.77
C ALA A 363 18.81 15.56 44.57
N VAL A 364 17.75 16.38 44.56
CA VAL A 364 16.83 16.49 43.42
C VAL A 364 17.57 16.95 42.17
N TYR A 365 18.42 17.99 42.26
CA TYR A 365 19.22 18.44 41.13
C TYR A 365 20.22 17.40 40.64
N LEU A 366 20.82 16.62 41.55
CA LEU A 366 21.72 15.53 41.19
C LEU A 366 20.98 14.43 40.41
N VAL A 367 19.80 14.03 40.87
CA VAL A 367 18.96 13.07 40.16
C VAL A 367 18.56 13.62 38.79
N TRP A 368 18.17 14.90 38.72
CA TRP A 368 17.81 15.54 37.45
C TRP A 368 18.99 15.61 36.47
N ALA A 369 20.18 15.95 36.96
CA ALA A 369 21.41 15.95 36.16
C ALA A 369 21.77 14.54 35.70
N ALA A 370 21.58 13.52 36.54
CA ALA A 370 21.80 12.12 36.17
C ALA A 370 20.82 11.66 35.09
N LEU A 371 19.52 11.96 35.25
CA LEU A 371 18.51 11.65 34.22
C LEU A 371 18.81 12.37 32.90
N PHE A 372 19.22 13.64 32.96
CA PHE A 372 19.61 14.40 31.77
C PHE A 372 20.86 13.82 31.10
N ALA A 373 21.84 13.38 31.89
CA ALA A 373 23.03 12.70 31.38
C ALA A 373 22.75 11.32 30.78
N LEU A 374 21.62 10.68 31.12
CA LEU A 374 21.16 9.43 30.51
C LEU A 374 20.46 9.64 29.16
N VAL A 375 19.99 10.86 28.83
CA VAL A 375 19.33 11.12 27.55
C VAL A 375 20.25 10.88 26.34
N PRO A 376 21.49 11.41 26.28
CA PRO A 376 22.38 11.16 25.14
C PRO A 376 22.68 9.68 24.87
N PRO A 377 23.08 8.83 25.85
CA PRO A 377 23.29 7.41 25.58
C PRO A 377 21.98 6.72 25.19
N MET A 378 20.84 7.04 25.82
CA MET A 378 19.56 6.46 25.42
C MET A 378 19.20 6.79 23.96
N TRP A 379 19.43 8.03 23.52
CA TRP A 379 19.19 8.43 22.14
C TRP A 379 20.18 7.75 21.17
N MET A 380 21.46 7.67 21.53
CA MET A 380 22.50 7.09 20.68
C MET A 380 22.39 5.56 20.53
N PHE A 381 21.93 4.87 21.57
CA PHE A 381 21.74 3.41 21.55
C PHE A 381 20.32 2.99 21.12
N SER A 382 19.40 3.93 20.90
CA SER A 382 18.08 3.61 20.37
C SER A 382 18.18 3.24 18.89
N ALA A 383 17.58 2.12 18.52
CA ALA A 383 17.37 1.79 17.12
C ALA A 383 16.50 2.88 16.46
N GLN A 384 16.79 3.16 15.19
CA GLN A 384 16.05 4.13 14.38
C GLN A 384 15.37 3.39 13.24
N GLU A 385 14.06 3.56 13.13
CA GLU A 385 13.26 3.07 12.01
C GLU A 385 12.25 4.16 11.62
N LEU A 386 11.90 4.21 10.33
CA LEU A 386 10.96 5.22 9.82
C LEU A 386 9.52 4.93 10.29
N ALA A 387 9.11 3.67 10.19
CA ALA A 387 7.84 3.15 10.65
C ALA A 387 7.99 1.64 10.90
N PRO A 388 7.28 1.07 11.89
CA PRO A 388 7.27 -0.37 12.11
C PRO A 388 6.64 -1.08 10.91
N GLY A 389 7.13 -2.28 10.60
CA GLY A 389 6.52 -3.13 9.58
C GLY A 389 5.11 -3.54 9.98
N GLU A 390 4.16 -3.52 9.04
CA GLU A 390 2.78 -3.92 9.26
C GLU A 390 2.47 -5.25 8.59
N ASP A 391 1.68 -6.07 9.27
CA ASP A 391 1.22 -7.33 8.72
C ASP A 391 0.02 -7.08 7.79
N GLN A 392 0.31 -6.85 6.50
CA GLN A 392 -0.70 -6.63 5.45
C GLN A 392 -1.29 -7.94 4.89
N GLY A 393 -1.02 -9.08 5.52
CA GLY A 393 -1.60 -10.37 5.13
C GLY A 393 -1.06 -10.97 3.82
N VAL A 394 0.06 -10.46 3.28
CA VAL A 394 0.68 -10.94 2.05
C VAL A 394 2.21 -11.01 2.18
N ILE A 395 2.80 -12.05 1.59
CA ILE A 395 4.24 -12.15 1.35
C ILE A 395 4.44 -12.23 -0.16
N PHE A 396 5.08 -11.20 -0.72
CA PHE A 396 5.53 -11.23 -2.10
C PHE A 396 6.81 -12.05 -2.20
N GLY A 397 7.06 -12.63 -3.36
CA GLY A 397 8.31 -13.28 -3.69
C GLY A 397 8.76 -12.86 -5.07
N ILE A 398 9.96 -12.31 -5.14
CA ILE A 398 10.59 -11.90 -6.39
C ILE A 398 11.42 -13.09 -6.85
N VAL A 399 11.14 -13.59 -8.05
CA VAL A 399 11.83 -14.73 -8.66
C VAL A 399 12.89 -14.21 -9.61
N ASN A 400 14.12 -14.67 -9.43
CA ASN A 400 15.21 -14.51 -10.37
C ASN A 400 15.64 -15.88 -10.87
N ALA A 401 15.80 -16.03 -12.18
CA ALA A 401 16.35 -17.24 -12.79
C ALA A 401 17.65 -16.92 -13.52
N SER A 402 18.32 -17.96 -14.04
CA SER A 402 19.53 -17.77 -14.85
C SER A 402 19.22 -17.00 -16.14
N ALA A 403 20.16 -16.21 -16.64
CA ALA A 403 19.98 -15.39 -17.84
C ALA A 403 19.72 -16.20 -19.14
N ASN A 404 20.00 -17.50 -19.14
CA ASN A 404 19.73 -18.42 -20.24
C ASN A 404 18.50 -19.33 -20.02
N ALA A 405 17.75 -19.11 -18.93
CA ALA A 405 16.60 -19.93 -18.60
C ALA A 405 15.44 -19.68 -19.59
N THR A 406 14.73 -20.76 -19.91
CA THR A 406 13.49 -20.69 -20.69
C THR A 406 12.29 -20.56 -19.75
N LEU A 407 11.15 -20.11 -20.29
CA LEU A 407 9.91 -20.07 -19.52
C LEU A 407 9.56 -21.45 -18.92
N ASP A 408 9.72 -22.54 -19.69
CA ASP A 408 9.41 -23.89 -19.23
C ASP A 408 10.27 -24.31 -18.02
N GLN A 409 11.57 -23.97 -18.05
CA GLN A 409 12.47 -24.25 -16.95
C GLN A 409 12.07 -23.46 -15.70
N THR A 410 11.85 -22.16 -15.84
CA THR A 410 11.52 -21.29 -14.72
C THR A 410 10.12 -21.61 -14.16
N SER A 411 9.17 -21.96 -15.02
CA SER A 411 7.83 -22.42 -14.64
C SER A 411 7.87 -23.68 -13.77
N GLN A 412 8.73 -24.65 -14.11
CA GLN A 412 8.89 -25.87 -13.32
C GLN A 412 9.30 -25.56 -11.88
N PHE A 413 10.28 -24.67 -11.69
CA PHE A 413 10.76 -24.27 -10.37
C PHE A 413 9.79 -23.31 -9.65
N ALA A 414 9.11 -22.43 -10.39
CA ALA A 414 8.04 -21.59 -9.85
C ALA A 414 6.89 -22.43 -9.29
N SER A 415 6.57 -23.57 -9.92
CA SER A 415 5.61 -24.55 -9.39
C SER A 415 6.06 -25.11 -8.04
N ALA A 416 7.34 -25.44 -7.87
CA ALA A 416 7.85 -25.89 -6.58
C ALA A 416 7.75 -24.80 -5.51
N ALA A 417 7.95 -23.53 -5.89
CA ALA A 417 7.75 -22.39 -4.98
C ALA A 417 6.27 -22.24 -4.56
N ASN A 418 5.33 -22.51 -5.47
CA ASN A 418 3.91 -22.55 -5.14
C ASN A 418 3.62 -23.61 -4.07
N ASP A 419 4.21 -24.80 -4.21
CA ASP A 419 4.00 -25.90 -3.26
C ASP A 419 4.56 -25.57 -1.88
N VAL A 420 5.69 -24.85 -1.81
CA VAL A 420 6.25 -24.32 -0.56
C VAL A 420 5.27 -23.35 0.11
N PHE A 421 4.71 -22.40 -0.65
CA PHE A 421 3.73 -21.45 -0.12
C PHE A 421 2.43 -22.14 0.34
N MET A 422 1.86 -23.03 -0.47
CA MET A 422 0.64 -23.76 -0.14
C MET A 422 0.85 -24.77 1.01
N GLY A 423 2.11 -25.18 1.27
CA GLY A 423 2.48 -26.01 2.41
C GLY A 423 2.44 -25.29 3.76
N VAL A 424 2.28 -23.96 3.78
CA VAL A 424 2.12 -23.16 5.00
C VAL A 424 0.63 -23.12 5.40
N PRO A 425 0.25 -23.53 6.62
CA PRO A 425 -1.14 -23.61 7.04
C PRO A 425 -1.94 -22.30 6.95
N GLU A 426 -1.26 -21.17 7.12
CA GLU A 426 -1.84 -19.83 7.09
C GLU A 426 -2.09 -19.30 5.68
N THR A 427 -1.62 -19.99 4.63
CA THR A 427 -1.87 -19.60 3.24
C THR A 427 -3.34 -19.81 2.87
N ASP A 428 -3.96 -18.78 2.30
CA ASP A 428 -5.29 -18.87 1.68
C ASP A 428 -5.15 -19.24 0.19
N PHE A 429 -4.34 -18.47 -0.53
CA PHE A 429 -4.01 -18.75 -1.94
C PHE A 429 -2.66 -18.15 -2.32
N THR A 430 -2.15 -18.58 -3.48
CA THR A 430 -0.94 -18.04 -4.09
C THR A 430 -1.25 -17.40 -5.44
N PHE A 431 -0.40 -16.47 -5.85
CA PHE A 431 -0.41 -15.89 -7.18
C PHE A 431 1.02 -15.89 -7.73
N GLN A 432 1.15 -16.13 -9.03
CA GLN A 432 2.45 -16.20 -9.71
C GLN A 432 2.33 -15.71 -11.15
N ILE A 433 3.29 -14.91 -11.57
CA ILE A 433 3.53 -14.46 -12.94
C ILE A 433 4.99 -14.80 -13.22
N THR A 434 5.22 -15.66 -14.19
CA THR A 434 6.54 -16.20 -14.49
C THR A 434 6.95 -15.78 -15.89
N PHE A 435 8.17 -15.29 -16.02
CA PHE A 435 8.87 -14.97 -17.26
C PHE A 435 10.09 -15.90 -17.40
N PRO A 436 10.82 -15.91 -18.53
CA PRO A 436 11.96 -16.80 -18.71
C PRO A 436 13.06 -16.60 -17.67
N THR A 437 13.44 -15.35 -17.38
CA THR A 437 14.58 -15.03 -16.49
C THR A 437 14.17 -14.38 -15.17
N SER A 438 12.88 -14.11 -14.98
CA SER A 438 12.34 -13.42 -13.81
C SER A 438 10.92 -13.87 -13.50
N GLY A 439 10.39 -13.45 -12.37
CA GLY A 439 9.00 -13.68 -12.04
C GLY A 439 8.61 -12.93 -10.78
N PHE A 440 7.31 -12.86 -10.58
CA PHE A 440 6.71 -12.26 -9.41
C PHE A 440 5.61 -13.18 -8.91
N GLY A 441 5.63 -13.48 -7.63
CA GLY A 441 4.55 -14.24 -7.03
C GLY A 441 4.45 -13.96 -5.55
N GLY A 442 3.71 -14.80 -4.85
CA GLY A 442 3.59 -14.68 -3.41
C GLY A 442 2.46 -15.52 -2.87
N MET A 443 2.32 -15.43 -1.55
CA MET A 443 1.21 -16.02 -0.82
C MET A 443 0.41 -14.93 -0.13
N VAL A 444 -0.91 -15.05 -0.22
CA VAL A 444 -1.85 -14.29 0.59
C VAL A 444 -2.28 -15.18 1.74
N THR A 445 -2.19 -14.65 2.95
CA THR A 445 -2.55 -15.36 4.18
C THR A 445 -4.04 -15.23 4.47
N LYS A 446 -4.56 -16.17 5.25
CA LYS A 446 -5.90 -16.12 5.82
C LYS A 446 -6.09 -14.85 6.67
N PRO A 447 -7.35 -14.41 6.87
CA PRO A 447 -7.67 -13.28 7.73
C PRO A 447 -7.01 -13.38 9.11
N TRP A 448 -6.63 -12.24 9.71
CA TRP A 448 -5.95 -12.17 11.02
C TRP A 448 -6.67 -12.91 12.15
N SER A 449 -8.00 -13.06 12.07
CA SER A 449 -8.81 -13.80 13.04
C SER A 449 -8.68 -15.33 12.95
N GLU A 450 -8.20 -15.86 11.83
CA GLU A 450 -8.10 -17.29 11.55
C GLU A 450 -6.67 -17.84 11.68
N ARG A 451 -5.71 -17.00 12.04
CA ARG A 451 -4.30 -17.36 12.19
C ARG A 451 -3.71 -16.88 13.51
N GLU A 452 -2.80 -17.67 14.07
CA GLU A 452 -2.09 -17.33 15.30
C GLU A 452 -0.75 -16.64 15.03
N ARG A 453 -0.09 -16.99 13.91
CA ARG A 453 1.23 -16.47 13.55
C ARG A 453 1.13 -15.24 12.68
N THR A 454 2.03 -14.28 12.90
CA THR A 454 2.17 -13.10 12.04
C THR A 454 2.97 -13.41 10.79
N VAL A 455 2.80 -12.61 9.74
CA VAL A 455 3.61 -12.71 8.52
C VAL A 455 5.11 -12.61 8.84
N PHE A 456 5.50 -11.79 9.83
CA PHE A 456 6.90 -11.67 10.27
C PHE A 456 7.47 -12.94 10.90
N GLN A 457 6.62 -13.76 11.53
CA GLN A 457 7.03 -15.05 12.10
C GLN A 457 7.10 -16.14 11.03
N ILE A 458 6.27 -16.04 9.99
CA ILE A 458 6.20 -17.01 8.89
C ILE A 458 7.30 -16.73 7.85
N LEU A 459 7.68 -15.47 7.66
CA LEU A 459 8.64 -15.03 6.64
C LEU A 459 9.98 -15.78 6.69
N PRO A 460 10.66 -15.95 7.85
CA PRO A 460 11.92 -16.69 7.92
C PRO A 460 11.77 -18.18 7.55
N GLU A 461 10.65 -18.80 7.95
CA GLU A 461 10.35 -20.20 7.63
C GLU A 461 10.18 -20.38 6.11
N VAL A 462 9.39 -19.49 5.49
CA VAL A 462 9.15 -19.48 4.05
C VAL A 462 10.45 -19.19 3.28
N GLN A 463 11.23 -18.20 3.73
CA GLN A 463 12.52 -17.87 3.13
C GLN A 463 13.48 -19.07 3.15
N GLN A 464 13.57 -19.79 4.27
CA GLN A 464 14.41 -20.98 4.37
C GLN A 464 13.96 -22.10 3.43
N LYS A 465 12.65 -22.30 3.25
CA LYS A 465 12.10 -23.31 2.34
C LYS A 465 12.28 -22.93 0.87
N LEU A 466 12.06 -21.66 0.52
CA LEU A 466 12.25 -21.15 -0.84
C LEU A 466 13.72 -21.20 -1.27
N GLY A 467 14.66 -20.91 -0.36
CA GLY A 467 16.09 -20.99 -0.62
C GLY A 467 16.62 -22.40 -0.92
N GLN A 468 15.81 -23.44 -0.75
CA GLN A 468 16.16 -24.82 -1.10
C GLN A 468 15.78 -25.19 -2.54
N ILE A 469 15.04 -24.34 -3.24
CA ILE A 469 14.59 -24.61 -4.61
C ILE A 469 15.78 -24.39 -5.55
N PRO A 470 16.26 -25.43 -6.24
CA PRO A 470 17.31 -25.26 -7.23
C PRO A 470 16.77 -24.51 -8.46
N GLY A 471 17.64 -23.82 -9.20
CA GLY A 471 17.31 -23.23 -10.50
C GLY A 471 16.66 -21.85 -10.49
N ILE A 472 16.05 -21.43 -9.38
CA ILE A 472 15.57 -20.06 -9.17
C ILE A 472 15.99 -19.54 -7.79
N GLU A 473 16.19 -18.23 -7.70
CA GLU A 473 16.33 -17.51 -6.44
C GLU A 473 15.03 -16.75 -6.18
N MET A 474 14.25 -17.17 -5.18
CA MET A 474 13.03 -16.48 -4.77
C MET A 474 13.23 -15.75 -3.45
N PHE A 475 13.12 -14.43 -3.48
CA PHE A 475 13.28 -13.56 -2.30
C PHE A 475 11.91 -13.15 -1.76
N PRO A 476 11.47 -13.70 -0.62
CA PRO A 476 10.22 -13.27 -0.03
C PRO A 476 10.38 -11.92 0.67
N VAL A 477 9.45 -11.00 0.42
CA VAL A 477 9.43 -9.64 0.98
C VAL A 477 8.02 -9.26 1.40
N THR A 478 7.90 -8.48 2.47
CA THR A 478 6.63 -7.89 2.89
C THR A 478 6.47 -6.50 2.30
N PRO A 479 5.24 -6.04 2.03
CA PRO A 479 5.02 -4.65 1.61
C PRO A 479 5.55 -3.66 2.66
N PRO A 480 6.08 -2.50 2.26
CA PRO A 480 6.48 -1.46 3.21
C PRO A 480 5.25 -0.83 3.88
N ALA A 481 5.42 -0.39 5.14
CA ALA A 481 4.36 0.29 5.91
C ALA A 481 4.02 1.69 5.36
N LEU A 482 5.02 2.37 4.79
CA LEU A 482 4.85 3.68 4.16
C LEU A 482 5.25 3.61 2.69
N PRO A 483 4.54 4.32 1.79
CA PRO A 483 4.95 4.43 0.40
C PRO A 483 6.33 5.09 0.32
N GLY A 484 7.32 4.33 -0.15
CA GLY A 484 8.70 4.78 -0.34
C GLY A 484 9.02 5.06 -1.81
N GLY A 485 10.16 5.72 -2.03
CA GLY A 485 10.69 5.97 -3.39
C GLY A 485 11.42 4.78 -4.01
N GLY A 486 11.70 3.73 -3.24
CA GLY A 486 12.48 2.55 -3.64
C GLY A 486 11.87 1.24 -3.12
N GLN A 487 12.40 0.11 -3.60
CA GLN A 487 11.99 -1.25 -3.22
C GLN A 487 12.79 -1.80 -2.03
N PHE A 488 13.97 -1.25 -1.76
CA PHE A 488 14.86 -1.66 -0.67
C PHE A 488 15.14 -0.51 0.32
N PRO A 489 15.56 -0.81 1.57
CA PRO A 489 15.88 0.21 2.57
C PRO A 489 16.99 1.18 2.17
N VAL A 490 17.96 0.72 1.37
CA VAL A 490 19.07 1.53 0.86
C VAL A 490 19.28 1.19 -0.61
N GLU A 491 19.21 2.20 -1.46
CA GLU A 491 19.46 2.11 -2.89
C GLU A 491 20.40 3.25 -3.30
N PHE A 492 21.36 2.96 -4.16
CA PHE A 492 22.22 3.98 -4.75
C PHE A 492 22.64 3.56 -6.15
N VAL A 493 22.87 4.55 -7.01
CA VAL A 493 23.28 4.34 -8.40
C VAL A 493 24.77 4.65 -8.52
N ILE A 494 25.54 3.68 -9.00
CA ILE A 494 26.94 3.90 -9.38
C ILE A 494 26.94 4.41 -10.82
N ALA A 495 27.23 5.69 -11.00
CA ALA A 495 27.29 6.32 -12.32
C ALA A 495 28.74 6.63 -12.70
N SER A 496 29.11 6.31 -13.94
CA SER A 496 30.41 6.60 -14.55
C SER A 496 30.24 6.77 -16.07
N THR A 497 31.22 7.38 -16.72
CA THR A 497 31.33 7.42 -18.19
C THR A 497 32.09 6.21 -18.76
N ALA A 498 32.54 5.29 -17.90
CA ALA A 498 33.20 4.05 -18.29
C ALA A 498 32.21 3.05 -18.88
N ASP A 499 32.74 1.99 -19.51
CA ASP A 499 31.92 0.91 -20.04
C ASP A 499 31.20 0.15 -18.91
N ALA A 500 30.07 -0.48 -19.24
CA ALA A 500 29.22 -1.14 -18.25
C ALA A 500 29.92 -2.29 -17.51
N GLU A 501 30.87 -2.97 -18.17
CA GLU A 501 31.69 -4.03 -17.57
C GLU A 501 32.59 -3.50 -16.45
N ASP A 502 33.25 -2.36 -16.68
CA ASP A 502 34.09 -1.72 -15.66
C ASP A 502 33.25 -1.27 -14.45
N ILE A 503 32.06 -0.72 -14.70
CA ILE A 503 31.14 -0.30 -13.64
C ILE A 503 30.66 -1.52 -12.85
N LEU A 504 30.35 -2.63 -13.51
CA LEU A 504 29.92 -3.88 -12.87
C LEU A 504 31.02 -4.45 -11.97
N ASP A 505 32.29 -4.39 -12.38
CA ASP A 505 33.41 -4.84 -11.55
C ASP A 505 33.58 -3.98 -10.30
N ILE A 506 33.39 -2.67 -10.40
CA ILE A 506 33.33 -1.78 -9.23
C ILE A 506 32.13 -2.13 -8.34
N ALA A 507 30.95 -2.37 -8.92
CA ALA A 507 29.76 -2.76 -8.16
C ALA A 507 29.98 -4.07 -7.37
N LYS A 508 30.61 -5.08 -7.99
CA LYS A 508 31.01 -6.33 -7.33
C LYS A 508 32.00 -6.08 -6.19
N GLN A 509 32.99 -5.21 -6.37
CA GLN A 509 33.91 -4.85 -5.28
C GLN A 509 33.20 -4.16 -4.11
N VAL A 510 32.23 -3.29 -4.40
CA VAL A 510 31.39 -2.64 -3.38
C VAL A 510 30.55 -3.68 -2.65
N GLN A 511 29.89 -4.60 -3.36
CA GLN A 511 29.12 -5.70 -2.77
C GLN A 511 29.99 -6.58 -1.85
N LEU A 512 31.20 -6.95 -2.29
CA LEU A 512 32.14 -7.74 -1.49
C LEU A 512 32.55 -7.00 -0.21
N LYS A 513 32.87 -5.70 -0.29
CA LYS A 513 33.20 -4.89 0.88
C LYS A 513 32.00 -4.72 1.82
N ALA A 514 30.80 -4.56 1.27
CA ALA A 514 29.57 -4.50 2.06
C ALA A 514 29.36 -5.80 2.84
N MET A 515 29.57 -6.97 2.21
CA MET A 515 29.50 -8.26 2.89
C MET A 515 30.56 -8.42 3.99
N GLN A 516 31.78 -7.95 3.76
CA GLN A 516 32.86 -8.02 4.75
C GLN A 516 32.63 -7.08 5.94
N SER A 517 31.84 -6.01 5.78
CA SER A 517 31.56 -5.06 6.85
C SER A 517 30.74 -5.66 8.00
N GLY A 518 30.01 -6.75 7.77
CA GLY A 518 29.07 -7.33 8.73
C GLY A 518 27.83 -6.48 9.01
N MET A 519 27.66 -5.34 8.31
CA MET A 519 26.51 -4.45 8.48
C MET A 519 25.26 -4.94 7.72
N PHE A 520 25.42 -5.84 6.76
CA PHE A 520 24.34 -6.33 5.90
C PHE A 520 24.06 -7.80 6.19
N ALA A 521 22.79 -8.14 6.36
CA ALA A 521 22.35 -9.52 6.59
C ALA A 521 22.47 -10.39 5.31
N PHE A 522 22.53 -9.76 4.13
CA PHE A 522 22.61 -10.41 2.83
C PHE A 522 23.44 -9.55 1.86
N PRO A 523 24.02 -10.16 0.80
CA PRO A 523 24.71 -9.41 -0.24
C PRO A 523 23.79 -8.37 -0.86
N PRO A 524 24.19 -7.08 -0.92
CA PRO A 524 23.44 -6.08 -1.66
C PRO A 524 23.22 -6.54 -3.10
N ILE A 525 22.00 -6.40 -3.61
CA ILE A 525 21.66 -6.86 -4.95
C ILE A 525 22.28 -5.91 -5.98
N ILE A 526 22.91 -6.48 -7.01
CA ILE A 526 23.35 -5.74 -8.18
C ILE A 526 22.30 -5.95 -9.26
N ASP A 527 21.65 -4.87 -9.69
CA ASP A 527 20.60 -4.92 -10.70
C ASP A 527 21.16 -5.20 -12.12
N VAL A 528 22.35 -4.68 -12.42
CA VAL A 528 23.02 -4.87 -13.72
C VAL A 528 23.67 -6.26 -13.81
N LYS A 529 23.34 -7.01 -14.87
CA LYS A 529 23.94 -8.31 -15.19
C LYS A 529 24.44 -8.35 -16.63
N ILE A 530 25.62 -8.93 -16.84
CA ILE A 530 26.24 -9.15 -18.17
C ILE A 530 26.61 -10.63 -18.27
N ASP A 531 25.60 -11.48 -18.22
CA ASP A 531 25.72 -12.94 -18.19
C ASP A 531 24.82 -13.62 -19.24
N GLN A 532 24.03 -12.83 -19.99
CA GLN A 532 23.18 -13.36 -21.03
C GLN A 532 24.02 -13.89 -22.19
N PRO A 533 23.90 -15.17 -22.57
CA PRO A 533 24.61 -15.70 -23.71
C PRO A 533 24.11 -15.04 -25.00
N GLN A 534 25.03 -14.56 -25.81
CA GLN A 534 24.75 -13.93 -27.10
C GLN A 534 25.49 -14.67 -28.22
N ALA A 535 24.83 -14.82 -29.36
CA ALA A 535 25.45 -15.33 -30.57
C ALA A 535 25.49 -14.20 -31.60
N GLU A 536 26.69 -13.79 -32.01
CA GLU A 536 26.88 -12.80 -33.06
C GLU A 536 27.02 -13.51 -34.42
N ILE A 537 26.14 -13.17 -35.36
CA ILE A 537 26.24 -13.64 -36.73
C ILE A 537 27.08 -12.63 -37.52
N VAL A 538 28.36 -12.93 -37.69
CA VAL A 538 29.29 -12.12 -38.47
C VAL A 538 29.11 -12.43 -39.96
N ILE A 539 28.67 -11.43 -40.73
CA ILE A 539 28.42 -11.57 -42.16
C ILE A 539 29.67 -11.12 -42.95
N ASP A 540 30.21 -12.04 -43.76
CA ASP A 540 31.25 -11.73 -44.74
C ASP A 540 30.64 -11.02 -45.95
N ARG A 541 30.88 -9.71 -46.04
CA ARG A 541 30.29 -8.84 -47.06
C ARG A 541 30.79 -9.17 -48.46
N ASP A 542 32.07 -9.51 -48.61
CA ASP A 542 32.66 -9.82 -49.91
C ASP A 542 32.05 -11.12 -50.45
N LYS A 543 31.92 -12.13 -49.58
CA LYS A 543 31.29 -13.40 -49.95
C LYS A 543 29.80 -13.27 -50.26
N VAL A 544 29.06 -12.40 -49.56
CA VAL A 544 27.65 -12.11 -49.87
C VAL A 544 27.52 -11.46 -51.24
N ALA A 545 28.38 -10.50 -51.57
CA ALA A 545 28.40 -9.83 -52.87
C ALA A 545 28.77 -10.80 -54.02
N ASP A 546 29.78 -11.66 -53.81
CA ASP A 546 30.20 -12.68 -54.78
C ASP A 546 29.08 -13.70 -55.09
N LEU A 547 28.24 -13.99 -54.10
CA LEU A 547 27.07 -14.87 -54.27
C LEU A 547 25.85 -14.15 -54.84
N GLY A 548 25.93 -12.84 -55.11
CA GLY A 548 24.82 -12.03 -55.64
C GLY A 548 23.64 -11.93 -54.69
N LEU A 549 23.87 -12.10 -53.38
CA LEU A 549 22.86 -11.95 -52.33
C LEU A 549 22.80 -10.49 -51.89
N ASN A 550 21.59 -9.99 -51.63
CA ASN A 550 21.33 -8.59 -51.22
C ASN A 550 21.18 -8.45 -49.72
#